data_AF-A0A1U7XFR6-F1
#
_entry.id   AF-A0A1U7XFR6-F1
#
_cell.length_a   1.000
_cell.length_b   1.000
_cell.length_c   1.000
_cell.angle_alpha   90.00
_cell.angle_beta   90.00
_cell.angle_gamma   90.00
#
_symmetry.space_group_name_H-M   'P 1'
#
loop_
_entity.id
_entity.type
_entity.pdbx_description
1 polymer ?
#
loop_
_entity_poly.entity_id
_entity_poly.type
_entity_poly.pdbx_seq_one_letter_code
_entity_poly.pdbx_strand_id
1 'polypeptide(L)'
;MAGKFGQGTLLYLSGTVIQNLPEALETLFNLKCLNLHAMRWLEKIPIGILPQLSTLQRLVLSHHIDVEGEELEELKELEEFQGRFSNVHNFNQFITARDALGFIEF
;
A
#
# COMPACT_ATOMS: atom_id res chain seq x y z
N MET A 1 -3.94 15.90 8.59
CA MET A 1 -2.51 16.22 8.76
C MET A 1 -1.80 15.91 7.45
N ALA A 2 -1.07 16.86 6.86
CA ALA A 2 -0.28 16.57 5.66
C ALA A 2 1.06 15.97 6.11
N GLY A 3 1.20 14.65 6.00
CA GLY A 3 2.47 13.96 6.19
C GLY A 3 3.51 14.53 5.24
N LYS A 4 4.70 14.85 5.75
CA LYS A 4 5.79 15.42 4.98
C LYS A 4 6.56 14.26 4.32
N PHE A 5 6.06 13.76 3.20
CA PHE A 5 6.74 12.72 2.42
C PHE A 5 8.13 13.22 2.00
N GLY A 6 9.15 12.38 2.15
CA GLY A 6 10.53 12.73 1.77
C GLY A 6 10.68 13.07 0.28
N GLN A 7 11.90 13.41 -0.18
CA GLN A 7 12.14 13.56 -1.62
C GLN A 7 11.93 12.22 -2.33
N GLY A 8 10.83 12.06 -3.06
CA GLY A 8 10.51 10.84 -3.77
C GLY A 8 9.23 10.98 -4.61
N THR A 9 8.94 9.94 -5.39
CA THR A 9 7.85 9.96 -6.37
C THR A 9 6.50 9.82 -5.65
N LEU A 10 5.50 10.58 -6.12
CA LEU A 10 4.11 10.46 -5.69
C LEU A 10 3.27 10.05 -6.91
N LEU A 11 2.54 8.94 -6.80
CA LEU A 11 1.70 8.42 -7.87
C LEU A 11 0.23 8.45 -7.44
N TYR A 12 -0.56 9.29 -8.11
CA TYR A 12 -2.01 9.40 -7.92
C TYR A 12 -2.71 8.85 -9.14
N LEU A 13 -3.36 7.69 -9.00
CA LEU A 13 -4.18 7.07 -10.05
C LEU A 13 -5.67 7.16 -9.73
N SER A 14 -6.04 7.95 -8.72
CA SER A 14 -7.40 7.97 -8.20
C SER A 14 -8.43 8.29 -9.28
N GLY A 15 -9.50 7.49 -9.35
CA GLY A 15 -10.58 7.70 -10.33
C GLY A 15 -10.24 7.36 -11.78
N THR A 16 -9.07 6.77 -12.06
CA THR A 16 -8.75 6.31 -13.42
C THR A 16 -9.55 5.06 -13.81
N VAL A 17 -9.58 4.76 -15.12
CA VAL A 17 -10.27 3.58 -15.68
C VAL A 17 -9.35 2.36 -15.82
N ILE A 18 -8.21 2.36 -15.13
CA ILE A 18 -7.22 1.29 -15.19
C ILE A 18 -7.81 0.02 -14.56
N GLN A 19 -7.70 -1.09 -15.28
CA GLN A 19 -8.20 -2.41 -14.85
C GLN A 19 -7.11 -3.26 -14.19
N ASN A 20 -5.86 -3.08 -14.60
CA ASN A 20 -4.69 -3.80 -14.09
C ASN A 20 -3.58 -2.80 -13.80
N LEU A 21 -2.88 -2.95 -12.68
CA LEU A 21 -1.69 -2.15 -12.41
C LEU A 21 -0.63 -2.44 -13.48
N PRO A 22 0.07 -1.41 -13.99
CA PRO A 22 1.11 -1.62 -14.99
C PRO A 22 2.29 -2.36 -14.37
N GLU A 23 2.88 -3.32 -15.10
CA GLU A 23 4.09 -4.05 -14.67
C GLU A 23 5.21 -3.09 -14.26
N ALA A 24 5.37 -1.99 -15.01
CA ALA A 24 6.37 -0.95 -14.71
C ALA A 24 6.24 -0.31 -13.32
N LEU A 25 5.14 -0.52 -12.58
CA LEU A 25 5.02 -0.07 -11.19
C LEU A 25 6.15 -0.63 -10.31
N GLU A 26 6.61 -1.86 -10.57
CA GLU A 26 7.71 -2.52 -9.84
C GLU A 26 9.06 -1.79 -9.98
N THR A 27 9.21 -0.95 -11.00
CA THR A 27 10.44 -0.21 -11.27
C THR A 27 10.52 1.12 -10.52
N LEU A 28 9.47 1.49 -9.78
CA LEU A 28 9.40 2.77 -9.06
C LEU A 28 10.07 2.69 -7.69
N PHE A 29 11.38 2.44 -7.66
CA PHE A 29 12.14 2.19 -6.43
C PHE A 29 12.13 3.33 -5.40
N ASN A 30 11.81 4.58 -5.82
CA ASN A 30 11.72 5.75 -4.94
C ASN A 30 10.28 6.24 -4.72
N LEU A 31 9.28 5.37 -4.91
CA LEU A 31 7.87 5.73 -4.73
C LEU A 31 7.53 5.89 -3.25
N LYS A 32 7.14 7.10 -2.84
CA LYS A 32 6.76 7.42 -1.45
C LYS A 32 5.26 7.38 -1.21
N CYS A 33 4.46 7.65 -2.23
CA CYS A 33 3.01 7.64 -2.13
C CYS A 33 2.39 6.94 -3.33
N LEU A 34 1.50 5.98 -3.07
CA LEU A 34 0.65 5.33 -4.05
C LEU A 34 -0.80 5.51 -3.64
N ASN A 35 -1.55 6.28 -4.44
CA ASN A 35 -2.97 6.51 -4.21
C ASN A 35 -3.81 5.88 -5.33
N LEU A 36 -4.49 4.80 -4.98
CA LEU A 36 -5.42 4.03 -5.79
C LEU A 36 -6.87 4.18 -5.29
N HIS A 37 -7.22 5.33 -4.71
CA HIS A 37 -8.59 5.62 -4.29
C HIS A 37 -9.56 5.69 -5.48
N ALA A 38 -10.84 5.35 -5.29
CA ALA A 38 -11.89 5.41 -6.32
C ALA A 38 -11.59 4.68 -7.65
N MET A 39 -10.82 3.59 -7.61
CA MET A 39 -10.43 2.76 -8.76
C MET A 39 -11.51 1.75 -9.13
N ARG A 40 -12.63 2.21 -9.70
CA ARG A 40 -13.83 1.40 -9.97
C ARG A 40 -13.57 0.11 -10.75
N TRP A 41 -12.53 0.06 -11.57
CA TRP A 41 -12.26 -1.03 -12.51
C TRP A 41 -11.07 -1.90 -12.12
N LEU A 42 -10.30 -1.51 -11.11
CA LEU A 42 -9.19 -2.32 -10.59
C LEU A 42 -9.78 -3.34 -9.61
N GLU A 43 -9.75 -4.62 -9.95
CA GLU A 43 -10.35 -5.67 -9.14
C GLU A 43 -9.49 -6.08 -7.94
N LYS A 44 -8.17 -6.17 -8.14
CA LYS A 44 -7.22 -6.61 -7.11
C LYS A 44 -5.84 -5.99 -7.31
N ILE A 45 -5.05 -5.98 -6.24
CA ILE A 45 -3.61 -5.78 -6.34
C ILE A 45 -2.97 -7.13 -6.70
N PRO A 46 -2.11 -7.22 -7.73
CA PRO A 46 -1.37 -8.44 -7.99
C PRO A 46 -0.43 -8.79 -6.83
N ILE A 47 -0.37 -10.07 -6.46
CA ILE A 47 0.53 -10.58 -5.43
C ILE A 47 1.98 -10.32 -5.84
N GLY A 48 2.81 -9.89 -4.89
CA GLY A 48 4.23 -9.60 -5.07
C GLY A 48 4.54 -8.16 -5.49
N ILE A 49 3.54 -7.35 -5.87
CA ILE A 49 3.76 -5.97 -6.30
C ILE A 49 4.06 -5.05 -5.14
N LEU A 50 3.34 -5.15 -4.01
CA LEU A 50 3.56 -4.24 -2.88
C LEU A 50 4.95 -4.45 -2.24
N PRO A 51 5.44 -5.69 -2.03
CA PRO A 51 6.79 -5.92 -1.51
C PRO A 51 7.93 -5.25 -2.32
N GLN A 52 7.75 -5.05 -3.63
CA GLN A 52 8.75 -4.38 -4.47
C GLN A 52 8.79 -2.85 -4.24
N LEU A 53 7.73 -2.28 -3.66
CA LEU A 53 7.60 -0.86 -3.34
C LEU A 53 8.04 -0.56 -1.90
N SER A 54 9.16 -1.13 -1.45
CA SER A 54 9.61 -1.09 -0.05
C SER A 54 9.87 0.31 0.53
N THR A 55 10.03 1.33 -0.32
CA THR A 55 10.21 2.73 0.08
C THR A 55 8.89 3.49 0.31
N LEU A 56 7.74 2.81 0.14
CA LEU A 56 6.42 3.42 0.23
C LEU A 56 6.09 3.86 1.65
N GLN A 57 5.72 5.13 1.80
CA GLN A 57 5.32 5.75 3.08
C GLN A 57 3.81 5.90 3.19
N ARG A 58 3.09 6.06 2.07
CA ARG A 58 1.63 6.10 2.04
C ARG A 58 1.07 5.16 0.98
N LEU A 59 0.14 4.31 1.40
CA LEU A 59 -0.68 3.47 0.53
C LEU A 59 -2.16 3.75 0.78
N VAL A 60 -2.87 4.18 -0.27
CA VAL A 60 -4.34 4.31 -0.24
C VAL A 60 -4.93 3.39 -1.30
N LEU A 61 -5.71 2.41 -0.85
CA LEU A 61 -6.45 1.48 -1.68
C LEU A 61 -7.93 1.87 -1.77
N SER A 62 -8.57 1.44 -2.86
CA SER A 62 -10.03 1.58 -2.96
C SER A 62 -10.76 0.63 -2.02
N HIS A 63 -11.93 1.06 -1.58
CA HIS A 63 -12.75 0.37 -0.59
C HIS A 63 -13.29 -1.00 -1.03
N HIS A 64 -13.11 -1.43 -2.28
CA HIS A 64 -13.50 -2.75 -2.77
C HIS A 64 -12.31 -3.69 -2.99
N ILE A 65 -11.08 -3.21 -2.77
CA ILE A 65 -9.85 -3.96 -2.93
C ILE A 65 -9.40 -4.42 -1.56
N ASP A 66 -9.27 -5.73 -1.39
CA ASP A 66 -8.68 -6.32 -0.21
C ASP A 66 -7.19 -6.60 -0.45
N VAL A 67 -6.40 -6.43 0.60
CA VAL A 67 -4.96 -6.75 0.59
C VAL A 67 -4.68 -7.90 1.55
N GLU A 68 -3.75 -8.76 1.15
CA GLU A 68 -3.21 -9.81 1.99
C GLU A 68 -2.20 -9.22 2.98
N GLY A 69 -2.12 -9.76 4.20
CA GLY A 69 -1.25 -9.23 5.24
C GLY A 69 0.22 -9.28 4.84
N GLU A 70 0.61 -10.39 4.21
CA GLU A 70 1.98 -10.68 3.73
C GLU A 70 2.52 -9.61 2.77
N GLU A 71 1.67 -9.02 1.94
CA GLU A 71 2.07 -7.97 0.98
C GLU A 71 2.56 -6.69 1.67
N LEU A 72 2.10 -6.44 2.90
CA LEU A 72 2.41 -5.23 3.65
C LEU A 72 3.58 -5.41 4.62
N GLU A 73 4.02 -6.64 4.91
CA GLU A 73 5.10 -6.92 5.87
C GLU A 73 6.44 -6.32 5.41
N GLU A 74 6.68 -6.30 4.10
CA GLU A 74 7.90 -5.75 3.51
C GLU A 74 7.89 -4.21 3.41
N LEU A 75 6.74 -3.56 3.65
CA LEU A 75 6.60 -2.10 3.61
C LEU A 75 7.04 -1.47 4.93
N LYS A 76 8.33 -1.60 5.24
CA LYS A 76 8.96 -1.14 6.51
C LYS A 76 8.89 0.37 6.70
N GLU A 77 8.85 1.14 5.62
CA GLU A 77 8.71 2.60 5.65
C GLU A 77 7.24 3.08 5.65
N LEU A 78 6.25 2.17 5.59
CA LEU A 78 4.85 2.59 5.51
C LEU A 78 4.46 3.35 6.77
N GLU A 79 4.01 4.59 6.64
CA GLU A 79 3.56 5.44 7.75
C GLU A 79 2.04 5.53 7.77
N GLU A 80 1.41 5.45 6.59
CA GLU A 80 -0.03 5.56 6.44
C GLU A 80 -0.57 4.48 5.49
N PHE A 81 -1.48 3.67 6.02
CA PHE A 81 -2.26 2.72 5.25
C PHE A 81 -3.75 3.04 5.35
N GLN A 82 -4.40 3.19 4.18
CA GLN A 82 -5.85 3.24 4.08
C GLN A 82 -6.30 2.14 3.12
N GLY A 83 -6.98 1.13 3.63
CA GLY A 83 -7.43 0.00 2.82
C GLY A 83 -8.21 -1.01 3.66
N ARG A 84 -8.51 -2.15 3.05
CA ARG A 84 -9.19 -3.27 3.70
C ARG A 84 -8.33 -4.51 3.64
N PHE A 85 -8.44 -5.34 4.67
CA PHE A 85 -7.90 -6.69 4.69
C PHE A 85 -9.02 -7.68 4.34
N SER A 86 -8.68 -8.76 3.63
CA SER A 86 -9.65 -9.81 3.26
C SER A 86 -10.19 -10.57 4.48
N ASN A 87 -9.46 -10.59 5.59
CA ASN A 87 -9.87 -11.21 6.85
C ASN A 87 -9.08 -10.65 8.06
N VAL A 88 -9.49 -11.03 9.27
CA VAL A 88 -8.84 -10.63 10.53
C VAL A 88 -7.44 -11.21 10.69
N HIS A 89 -7.15 -12.37 10.09
CA HIS A 89 -5.82 -12.96 10.14
C HIS A 89 -4.79 -12.06 9.44
N ASN A 90 -5.11 -11.57 8.24
CA ASN A 90 -4.29 -10.64 7.47
C ASN A 90 -4.09 -9.30 8.19
N PHE A 91 -5.14 -8.79 8.83
CA PHE A 91 -5.02 -7.61 9.70
C PHE A 91 -4.05 -7.87 10.87
N ASN A 92 -4.20 -8.99 11.58
CA ASN A 92 -3.35 -9.33 12.71
C ASN A 92 -1.89 -9.56 12.30
N GLN A 93 -1.64 -10.14 11.14
CA GLN A 93 -0.29 -10.28 10.57
C GLN A 93 0.35 -8.91 10.34
N PHE A 94 -0.37 -8.01 9.65
CA PHE A 94 0.09 -6.64 9.45
C PHE A 94 0.41 -5.95 10.79
N ILE A 95 -0.53 -5.96 11.75
CA ILE A 95 -0.33 -5.35 13.06
C ILE A 95 0.87 -5.95 13.81
N THR A 96 1.05 -7.28 13.76
CA THR A 96 2.19 -7.95 14.40
C THR A 96 3.52 -7.50 13.77
N ALA A 97 3.58 -7.39 12.44
CA ALA A 97 4.75 -6.87 11.75
C ALA A 97 5.04 -5.41 12.12
N ARG A 98 4.00 -4.58 12.28
CA ARG A 98 4.13 -3.16 12.70
C ARG A 98 4.60 -3.03 14.15
N ASP A 99 4.09 -3.86 15.05
CA ASP A 99 4.51 -3.91 16.46
C ASP A 99 5.98 -4.34 16.60
N ALA A 100 6.41 -5.35 15.85
CA ALA A 100 7.81 -5.80 15.81
C ALA A 100 8.80 -4.72 15.35
N LEU A 101 8.32 -3.74 14.58
CA LEU A 101 9.10 -2.58 14.12
C LEU A 101 9.02 -1.38 15.06
N GLY A 102 8.27 -1.47 16.17
CA GLY A 102 8.09 -0.38 17.13
C GLY A 102 7.18 0.75 16.62
N PHE A 103 6.36 0.50 15.60
CA PHE A 103 5.43 1.50 15.06
C PHE A 103 4.09 1.55 15.81
N ILE A 104 3.84 0.60 16.72
CA ILE A 104 2.65 0.56 17.55
C ILE A 104 3.13 0.79 18.99
N GLU A 105 2.93 2.00 19.50
CA GLU A 105 3.07 2.30 20.92
C GLU A 105 1.66 2.31 21.54
N PHE A 106 1.46 1.51 22.59
CA PHE A 106 0.24 1.53 23.42
C PHE A 106 0.40 2.47 24.61
#